data_AF-A0A850CEF2-F1
#
_entry.id   AF-A0A850CEF2-F1
#
_cell.length_a   1.000
_cell.length_b   1.000
_cell.length_c   1.000
_cell.angle_alpha   90.00
_cell.angle_beta   90.00
_cell.angle_gamma   90.00
#
_symmetry.space_group_name_H-M   'P 1'
#
loop_
_entity.id
_entity.type
_entity.pdbx_description
1 polymer ?
#
loop_
_entity_poly.entity_id
_entity_poly.type
_entity_poly.pdbx_seq_one_letter_code
_entity_poly.pdbx_strand_id
1 'polypeptide(L)'
;MQQTVLNPYLPSWEYVPDGEPRVFGNRLYVFGSHDRFAGTKYCQNGYVGWSAPLDDLSAWCHEGVLFEATEDPLNRHGRQHLWAPDGPTKVNDRL
;
A
#
# COMPACT_ATOMS: atom_id res chain seq x y z
N MET A 1 23.89 -12.08 9.73
CA MET A 1 23.48 -12.85 8.54
C MET A 1 22.40 -12.04 7.87
N GLN A 2 22.54 -11.72 6.58
CA GLN A 2 21.43 -11.11 5.83
C GLN A 2 20.36 -12.16 5.59
N GLN A 3 19.10 -11.86 5.93
CA GLN A 3 17.98 -12.75 5.65
C GLN A 3 17.71 -12.74 4.15
N THR A 4 17.53 -13.93 3.57
CA THR A 4 17.04 -14.05 2.20
C THR A 4 15.61 -13.53 2.14
N VAL A 5 15.37 -12.46 1.38
CA VAL A 5 14.03 -11.96 1.09
C VAL A 5 13.45 -12.77 -0.07
N LEU A 6 12.30 -13.39 0.15
CA LEU A 6 11.57 -14.15 -0.87
C LEU A 6 10.43 -13.29 -1.42
N ASN A 7 10.08 -13.54 -2.68
CA ASN A 7 8.87 -12.98 -3.26
C ASN A 7 7.71 -13.98 -3.08
N PRO A 8 6.51 -13.52 -2.68
CA PRO A 8 6.14 -12.14 -2.36
C PRO A 8 6.85 -11.61 -1.11
N TYR A 9 7.30 -10.34 -1.16
CA TYR A 9 8.07 -9.71 -0.07
C TYR A 9 7.20 -9.16 1.07
N LEU A 10 5.88 -9.12 0.88
CA LEU A 10 4.89 -8.84 1.92
C LEU A 10 4.31 -10.17 2.47
N PRO A 11 3.68 -10.16 3.65
CA PRO A 11 3.03 -11.35 4.20
C PRO A 11 2.05 -11.99 3.22
N SER A 12 1.92 -13.32 3.23
CA SER A 12 1.11 -14.07 2.24
C SER A 12 -0.40 -13.78 2.27
N TRP A 13 -0.87 -13.10 3.32
CA TRP A 13 -2.26 -12.67 3.50
C TRP A 13 -2.51 -11.25 2.99
N GLU A 14 -1.49 -10.55 2.52
CA GLU A 14 -1.55 -9.18 2.05
C GLU A 14 -1.62 -9.15 0.51
N TYR A 15 -2.52 -8.33 -0.04
CA TYR A 15 -2.84 -8.30 -1.48
C TYR A 15 -2.79 -6.86 -2.01
N VAL A 16 -1.59 -6.43 -2.38
CA VAL A 16 -1.32 -5.07 -2.90
C VAL A 16 -0.97 -5.13 -4.38
N PRO A 17 -1.95 -5.08 -5.30
CA PRO A 17 -1.68 -4.82 -6.70
C PRO A 17 -1.23 -3.37 -6.92
N ASP A 18 -0.61 -3.12 -8.08
CA ASP A 18 -0.21 -1.77 -8.52
C ASP A 18 0.65 -1.02 -7.48
N GLY A 19 1.63 -1.73 -6.89
CA GLY A 19 2.51 -1.17 -5.88
C GLY A 19 3.48 -0.14 -6.47
N GLU A 20 3.39 1.09 -5.97
CA GLU A 20 4.25 2.22 -6.33
C GLU A 20 5.35 2.42 -5.28
N PRO A 21 6.63 2.17 -5.65
CA PRO A 21 7.74 2.35 -4.73
C PRO A 21 8.16 3.82 -4.63
N ARG A 22 8.48 4.27 -3.41
CA ARG A 22 9.04 5.60 -3.15
C ARG A 22 10.09 5.56 -2.05
N VAL A 23 11.27 6.13 -2.30
CA VAL A 23 12.25 6.36 -1.24
C VAL A 23 11.98 7.70 -0.58
N PHE A 24 11.86 7.70 0.75
CA PHE A 24 11.80 8.92 1.56
C PHE A 24 12.60 8.72 2.86
N GLY A 25 13.47 9.68 3.17
CA GLY A 25 14.41 9.54 4.28
C GLY A 25 15.30 8.30 4.12
N ASN A 26 15.27 7.42 5.12
CA ASN A 26 16.02 6.16 5.15
C ASN A 26 15.15 4.92 4.91
N ARG A 27 13.97 5.08 4.29
CA ARG A 27 13.02 3.97 4.05
C ARG A 27 12.57 3.90 2.60
N LEU A 28 12.34 2.68 2.14
CA LEU A 28 11.55 2.39 0.95
C LEU A 28 10.10 2.23 1.39
N TYR A 29 9.21 3.01 0.80
CA TYR A 29 7.77 2.87 0.90
C TYR A 29 7.24 2.20 -0.36
N VAL A 30 6.19 1.39 -0.21
CA VAL A 30 5.35 0.89 -1.30
C VAL A 30 3.92 1.20 -0.91
N PHE A 31 3.20 1.90 -1.78
CA PHE A 31 1.77 2.12 -1.62
C PHE A 31 1.04 1.60 -2.86
N GLY A 32 -0.18 1.11 -2.71
CA GLY A 32 -0.89 0.56 -3.85
C GLY A 32 -2.37 0.35 -3.60
N SER A 33 -3.04 -0.11 -4.64
CA SER A 33 -4.38 -0.70 -4.57
C SER A 33 -4.41 -1.81 -3.51
N HIS A 34 -5.55 -2.05 -2.86
CA HIS A 34 -5.67 -3.09 -1.83
C HIS A 34 -6.84 -4.01 -2.13
N ASP A 35 -6.52 -5.24 -2.51
CA ASP A 35 -7.51 -6.28 -2.77
C ASP A 35 -8.05 -6.84 -1.45
N ARG A 36 -9.38 -6.99 -1.39
CA ARG A 36 -10.04 -7.59 -0.24
C ARG A 36 -9.96 -9.11 -0.33
N PHE A 37 -9.56 -9.78 0.76
CA PHE A 37 -9.65 -11.23 0.85
C PHE A 37 -11.07 -11.72 0.58
N ALA A 38 -11.21 -12.71 -0.31
CA ALA A 38 -12.50 -13.22 -0.79
C ALA A 38 -13.41 -12.12 -1.40
N GLY A 39 -12.80 -11.07 -1.97
CA GLY A 39 -13.49 -10.00 -2.67
C GLY A 39 -14.24 -10.49 -3.91
N THR A 40 -15.29 -9.76 -4.27
CA THR A 40 -16.10 -10.03 -5.49
C THR A 40 -15.64 -9.19 -6.68
N LYS A 41 -14.75 -8.23 -6.45
CA LYS A 41 -14.13 -7.32 -7.42
C LYS A 41 -12.72 -6.99 -6.99
N TYR A 42 -11.96 -6.33 -7.85
CA TYR A 42 -10.61 -5.84 -7.55
C TYR A 42 -10.65 -4.51 -6.77
N CYS A 43 -9.66 -4.32 -5.91
CA CYS A 43 -9.28 -3.08 -5.23
C CYS A 43 -10.41 -2.47 -4.40
N GLN A 44 -11.03 -3.31 -3.57
CA GLN A 44 -12.23 -2.96 -2.81
C GLN A 44 -11.94 -2.23 -1.49
N ASN A 45 -10.69 -2.27 -1.01
CA ASN A 45 -10.26 -1.58 0.20
C ASN A 45 -9.59 -0.22 -0.14
N GLY A 46 -9.30 0.58 0.89
CA GLY A 46 -8.50 1.80 0.75
C GLY A 46 -7.06 1.52 0.30
N TYR A 47 -6.37 2.51 -0.29
CA TYR A 47 -4.95 2.38 -0.64
C TYR A 47 -4.14 2.08 0.63
N VAL A 48 -3.27 1.08 0.58
CA VAL A 48 -2.48 0.63 1.73
C VAL A 48 -1.01 0.98 1.53
N GLY A 49 -0.33 1.32 2.63
CA GLY A 49 1.09 1.62 2.66
C GLY A 49 1.89 0.58 3.44
N TRP A 50 3.06 0.26 2.91
CA TRP A 50 4.08 -0.56 3.56
C TRP A 50 5.44 0.11 3.44
N SER A 51 6.35 -0.12 4.39
CA SER A 51 7.70 0.40 4.29
C SER A 51 8.75 -0.52 4.89
N ALA A 52 9.99 -0.44 4.40
CA ALA A 52 11.14 -1.13 4.97
C ALA A 52 12.36 -0.19 5.06
N PRO A 53 13.24 -0.38 6.07
CA PRO A 53 14.54 0.30 6.09
C PRO A 53 15.35 0.01 4.81
N LEU A 54 16.06 1.01 4.28
CA LEU A 54 16.90 0.81 3.08
C LEU A 54 18.09 -0.14 3.32
N ASP A 55 18.53 -0.27 4.57
CA ASP A 55 19.58 -1.18 5.00
C ASP A 55 19.07 -2.58 5.40
N ASP A 56 17.74 -2.77 5.47
CA ASP A 56 17.11 -4.06 5.76
C ASP A 56 15.72 -4.21 5.09
N LEU A 57 15.73 -4.61 3.81
CA LEU A 57 14.51 -4.87 3.03
C LEU A 57 13.76 -6.16 3.43
N SER A 58 14.17 -6.83 4.51
CA SER A 58 13.42 -7.95 5.10
C SER A 58 12.42 -7.48 6.17
N ALA A 59 12.57 -6.25 6.68
CA ALA A 59 11.82 -5.71 7.81
C ALA A 59 10.66 -4.79 7.38
N TRP A 60 9.69 -5.33 6.64
CA TRP A 60 8.50 -4.58 6.19
C TRP A 60 7.55 -4.26 7.36
N CYS A 61 7.08 -3.02 7.39
CA CYS A 61 6.13 -2.47 8.36
C CYS A 61 4.87 -2.00 7.63
N HIS A 62 3.71 -2.32 8.18
CA HIS A 62 2.42 -1.84 7.69
C HIS A 62 2.21 -0.40 8.19
N GLU A 63 2.10 0.54 7.25
CA GLU A 63 1.89 1.98 7.51
C GLU A 63 0.41 2.34 7.68
N GLY A 64 -0.49 1.41 7.33
CA GLY A 64 -1.93 1.60 7.41
C GLY A 64 -2.58 1.86 6.05
N VAL A 65 -3.89 2.12 6.12
CA VAL A 65 -4.65 2.65 4.99
C VAL A 65 -4.33 4.13 4.86
N LEU A 66 -3.80 4.52 3.71
CA LEU A 66 -3.36 5.88 3.39
C LEU A 66 -4.50 6.73 2.84
N PHE A 67 -5.44 6.10 2.12
CA PHE A 67 -6.56 6.78 1.48
C PHE A 67 -7.77 5.87 1.38
N GLU A 68 -8.87 6.25 2.04
CA GLU A 68 -10.13 5.52 1.95
C GLU A 68 -10.95 5.96 0.73
N ALA A 69 -11.73 5.05 0.15
CA ALA A 69 -12.52 5.33 -1.05
C ALA A 69 -13.48 6.51 -0.89
N THR A 70 -13.97 6.75 0.34
CA THR A 70 -14.89 7.85 0.67
C THR A 70 -14.20 9.20 0.88
N GLU A 71 -12.87 9.24 0.92
CA GLU A 71 -12.10 10.48 0.98
C GLU A 71 -12.03 11.20 -0.37
N ASP A 72 -12.27 10.49 -1.48
CA ASP A 72 -12.46 11.11 -2.79
C ASP A 72 -13.80 11.88 -2.80
N PRO A 73 -13.78 13.22 -3.02
CA PRO A 73 -14.99 14.02 -3.09
C PRO A 73 -15.99 13.57 -4.16
N LEU A 74 -15.56 12.82 -5.18
CA LEU A 74 -16.38 12.23 -6.23
C LEU A 74 -16.91 10.84 -5.87
N ASN A 75 -16.34 10.19 -4.85
CA ASN A 75 -16.71 8.85 -4.40
C ASN A 75 -17.15 8.81 -2.92
N ARG A 76 -17.83 9.86 -2.44
CA ARG A 76 -18.30 10.00 -1.04
C ARG A 76 -19.14 8.82 -0.52
N HIS A 77 -19.72 8.03 -1.42
CA HIS A 77 -20.53 6.86 -1.08
C HIS A 77 -19.76 5.53 -1.18
N GLY A 78 -18.46 5.55 -1.51
CA GLY A 78 -17.59 4.36 -1.59
C GLY A 78 -18.03 3.35 -2.65
N ARG A 79 -18.65 3.81 -3.74
CA ARG A 79 -19.18 2.93 -4.80
C ARG A 79 -18.16 2.61 -5.88
N GLN A 80 -17.13 3.45 -6.02
CA GLN A 80 -16.00 3.24 -6.91
C GLN A 80 -14.85 2.57 -6.16
N HIS A 81 -14.10 1.75 -6.88
CA HIS A 81 -12.89 1.10 -6.38
C HIS A 81 -11.67 1.97 -6.68
N LEU A 82 -10.63 1.79 -5.88
CA LEU A 82 -9.41 2.58 -5.97
C LEU A 82 -8.36 1.81 -6.76
N TRP A 83 -8.20 2.14 -8.05
CA TRP A 83 -7.30 1.45 -8.97
C TRP A 83 -5.99 2.21 -9.18
N ALA A 84 -4.89 1.46 -9.39
CA ALA A 84 -3.59 1.91 -9.85
C ALA A 84 -3.23 3.37 -9.49
N PRO A 85 -2.93 3.66 -8.21
CA PRO A 85 -2.49 4.99 -7.82
C PRO A 85 -1.16 5.32 -8.51
N ASP A 86 -0.97 6.57 -8.95
CA ASP A 86 0.32 7.04 -9.52
C ASP A 86 1.19 7.77 -8.46
N GLY A 87 0.61 8.06 -7.29
CA GLY A 87 1.25 8.81 -6.21
C GLY A 87 0.39 8.85 -4.95
N PRO A 88 0.99 9.13 -3.76
CA PRO A 88 0.21 9.19 -2.53
C PRO A 88 -0.76 10.37 -2.59
N THR A 89 -2.06 10.08 -2.59
CA THR A 89 -3.11 11.06 -2.34
C THR A 89 -3.19 11.28 -0.83
N LYS A 90 -2.82 12.48 -0.37
CA LYS A 90 -2.52 12.84 1.02
C LYS A 90 -1.34 12.08 1.64
N VAL A 91 -0.17 12.68 1.47
CA VAL A 91 0.86 12.59 2.50
C VAL A 91 0.35 13.41 3.69
N ASN A 92 -0.37 12.77 4.62
CA ASN A 92 -0.25 13.21 6.02
C ASN A 92 1.26 13.25 6.33
N ASP A 93 1.75 14.16 7.17
CA ASP A 93 3.17 14.47 7.47
C ASP A 93 4.07 13.30 7.98
N ARG A 94 3.80 12.07 7.53
CA ARG A 94 4.44 10.78 7.84
C ARG A 94 5.27 10.23 6.68
N LEU A 95 5.21 10.82 5.49
CA LEU A 95 6.19 10.60 4.41
C LEU A 95 6.96 11.89 4.11
#